data_AF-A0A7C3DPH9-F1
#
_entry.id   AF-A0A7C3DPH9-F1
#
_cell.length_a   1.000
_cell.length_b   1.000
_cell.length_c   1.000
_cell.angle_alpha   90.00
_cell.angle_beta   90.00
_cell.angle_gamma   90.00
#
_symmetry.space_group_name_H-M   'P 1'
#
loop_
_entity.id
_entity.type
_entity.pdbx_description
1 polymer ?
#
loop_
_entity_poly.entity_id
_entity_poly.type
_entity_poly.pdbx_seq_one_letter_code
_entity_poly.pdbx_strand_id
1 'polypeptide(L)'
;MRMLAEAIYELEPGQMLVGQTPTARELLKLWIHRHHTGFDLYAVSIVEAGEPLPEKLRNTVGRDMASCAEVFEALHCIEDCYSIAPHVLKNLPVTVREATPELLELLEEQMFRVAKSTETGEFGPDDPPAQIVRLKPVCALEEHESDEDFAGLVLTDP
;
A
#
# COMPACT_ATOMS: atom_id res chain seq x y z
N MET A 1 -13.44 -0.97 10.31
CA MET A 1 -12.48 -0.79 9.20
C MET A 1 -13.17 0.02 8.12
N ARG A 2 -12.46 0.96 7.51
CA ARG A 2 -12.95 1.84 6.43
C ARG A 2 -12.02 1.75 5.23
N MET A 3 -12.46 2.19 4.06
CA MET A 3 -11.61 2.26 2.88
C MET A 3 -10.69 3.46 2.97
N LEU A 4 -9.43 3.30 2.54
CA LEU A 4 -8.42 4.35 2.61
C LEU A 4 -8.89 5.66 1.97
N ALA A 5 -9.52 5.59 0.78
CA ALA A 5 -9.98 6.76 0.06
C ALA A 5 -10.99 7.61 0.83
N GLU A 6 -11.83 7.00 1.67
CA GLU A 6 -12.79 7.71 2.51
C GLU A 6 -12.13 8.17 3.81
N ALA A 7 -11.33 7.30 4.42
CA ALA A 7 -10.75 7.52 5.73
C ALA A 7 -9.77 8.71 5.77
N ILE A 8 -9.08 9.03 4.66
CA ILE A 8 -8.18 10.19 4.58
C ILE A 8 -8.91 11.50 4.85
N TYR A 9 -10.15 11.65 4.36
CA TYR A 9 -10.92 12.89 4.52
C TYR A 9 -11.46 13.09 5.93
N GLU A 10 -11.60 12.01 6.68
CA GLU A 10 -12.13 12.03 8.06
C GLU A 10 -11.03 12.01 9.12
N LEU A 11 -9.75 12.00 8.70
CA LEU A 11 -8.62 11.87 9.63
C LEU A 11 -8.39 13.18 10.39
N GLU A 12 -8.50 13.13 11.72
CA GLU A 12 -8.29 14.29 12.59
C GLU A 12 -6.82 14.50 12.97
N PRO A 13 -6.38 15.72 13.32
CA PRO A 13 -5.03 15.96 13.82
C PRO A 13 -4.68 15.09 15.02
N GLY A 14 -3.48 14.51 15.02
CA GLY A 14 -3.02 13.55 16.02
C GLY A 14 -3.51 12.12 15.76
N GLN A 15 -4.19 11.87 14.65
CA GLN A 15 -4.59 10.53 14.23
C GLN A 15 -3.73 9.99 13.09
N MET A 16 -3.74 8.66 12.99
CA MET A 16 -3.02 7.91 11.99
C MET A 16 -3.91 6.83 11.38
N LEU A 17 -3.90 6.73 10.05
CA LEU A 17 -4.45 5.57 9.35
C LEU A 17 -3.38 4.51 9.22
N VAL A 18 -3.76 3.25 9.45
CA VAL A 18 -2.88 2.09 9.29
C VAL A 18 -3.56 1.07 8.41
N GLY A 19 -2.88 0.65 7.35
CA GLY A 19 -3.33 -0.40 6.44
C GLY A 19 -2.18 -1.26 5.95
N GLN A 20 -2.50 -2.46 5.48
CA GLN A 20 -1.51 -3.35 4.88
C GLN A 20 -2.13 -4.15 3.74
N THR A 21 -1.36 -4.39 2.69
CA THR A 21 -1.79 -5.20 1.54
C THR A 21 -0.66 -6.07 1.03
N PRO A 22 -0.91 -7.37 0.76
CA PRO A 22 0.08 -8.21 0.12
C PRO A 22 0.27 -7.78 -1.34
N THR A 23 1.50 -7.89 -1.82
CA THR A 23 1.89 -7.79 -3.22
C THR A 23 2.39 -9.15 -3.71
N ALA A 24 2.92 -9.23 -4.92
CA ALA A 24 3.48 -10.46 -5.46
C ALA A 24 4.70 -10.99 -4.67
N ARG A 25 5.44 -10.13 -3.96
CA ARG A 25 6.73 -10.50 -3.30
C ARG A 25 6.86 -10.05 -1.85
N GLU A 26 6.02 -9.13 -1.41
CA GLU A 26 6.16 -8.44 -0.13
C GLU A 26 4.79 -8.01 0.40
N LEU A 27 4.70 -7.81 1.71
CA LEU A 27 3.59 -7.12 2.35
C LEU A 27 3.93 -5.63 2.41
N LEU A 28 3.10 -4.79 1.76
CA LEU A 28 3.21 -3.35 1.92
C LEU A 28 2.41 -2.95 3.16
N LYS A 29 3.07 -2.25 4.09
CA LYS A 29 2.42 -1.60 5.23
C LYS A 29 2.48 -0.09 5.06
N LEU A 30 1.35 0.56 5.31
CA LEU A 30 1.13 1.97 5.02
C LEU A 30 0.57 2.69 6.23
N TRP A 31 1.12 3.86 6.52
CA TRP A 31 0.64 4.76 7.56
C TRP A 31 0.47 6.16 7.01
N ILE A 32 -0.65 6.80 7.32
CA ILE A 32 -0.87 8.22 7.03
C ILE A 32 -1.15 8.93 8.34
N HIS A 33 -0.25 9.81 8.74
CA HIS A 33 -0.36 10.62 9.94
C HIS A 33 -0.94 11.98 9.57
N ARG A 34 -1.97 12.43 10.28
CA ARG A 34 -2.46 13.81 10.21
C ARG A 34 -1.87 14.62 11.36
N HIS A 35 -0.99 15.57 11.04
CA HIS A 35 -0.60 16.62 11.98
C HIS A 35 -1.47 17.88 11.77
N HIS A 36 -1.31 18.90 12.61
CA HIS A 36 -2.17 20.09 12.60
C HIS A 36 -2.21 20.83 11.25
N THR A 37 -1.12 20.78 10.49
CA THR A 37 -0.90 21.57 9.27
C THR A 37 -0.84 20.74 8.00
N GLY A 38 -0.87 19.41 8.08
CA GLY A 38 -0.56 18.56 6.93
C GLY A 38 -0.65 17.07 7.22
N PHE A 39 -0.01 16.29 6.37
CA PHE A 39 0.05 14.84 6.44
C PHE A 39 1.48 14.35 6.22
N ASP A 40 1.80 13.24 6.87
CA ASP A 40 2.95 12.41 6.55
C ASP A 40 2.47 11.04 6.07
N LEU A 41 3.18 10.44 5.12
CA LEU A 41 2.91 9.12 4.56
C LEU A 41 4.16 8.27 4.71
N TYR A 42 4.00 7.12 5.35
CA TYR A 42 5.05 6.13 5.55
C TYR A 42 4.64 4.85 4.84
N ALA A 43 5.55 4.30 4.04
CA ALA A 43 5.35 3.04 3.34
C ALA A 43 6.56 2.13 3.57
N VAL A 44 6.32 0.95 4.13
CA VAL A 44 7.35 -0.07 4.41
C VAL A 44 7.03 -1.34 3.65
N SER A 45 8.03 -1.85 2.96
CA SER A 45 8.00 -3.19 2.39
C SER A 45 8.50 -4.21 3.43
N ILE A 46 7.70 -5.24 3.66
CA ILE A 46 8.06 -6.40 4.48
C ILE A 46 8.17 -7.62 3.57
N VAL A 47 9.38 -8.16 3.43
CA VAL A 47 9.68 -9.27 2.52
C VAL A 47 9.46 -10.62 3.21
N GLU A 48 8.89 -11.62 2.53
CA GLU A 48 8.69 -12.96 3.09
C GLU A 48 10.01 -13.60 3.54
N ALA A 49 9.98 -14.35 4.65
CA ALA A 49 11.16 -15.04 5.15
C ALA A 49 11.65 -16.09 4.14
N GLY A 50 12.90 -15.94 3.68
CA GLY A 50 13.50 -16.85 2.69
C GLY A 50 13.45 -16.34 1.26
N GLU A 51 12.70 -15.26 0.98
CA GLU A 51 12.79 -14.55 -0.30
C GLU A 51 14.08 -13.71 -0.35
N PRO A 52 14.70 -13.57 -1.54
CA PRO A 52 15.83 -12.69 -1.72
C PRO A 52 15.41 -11.25 -1.42
N LEU A 53 16.24 -10.55 -0.65
CA LEU A 53 16.01 -9.14 -0.38
C LEU A 53 16.02 -8.34 -1.71
N PRO A 54 15.10 -7.37 -1.88
CA PRO A 54 15.16 -6.50 -3.03
C PRO A 54 16.50 -5.76 -3.06
N GLU A 55 17.03 -5.53 -4.25
CA GLU A 55 18.34 -4.87 -4.44
C GLU A 55 18.41 -3.47 -3.83
N LYS A 56 17.25 -2.82 -3.65
CA LYS A 56 17.12 -1.52 -3.00
C LYS A 56 16.10 -1.61 -1.88
N LEU A 57 16.42 -1.01 -0.74
CA LEU A 57 15.45 -0.77 0.33
C LEU A 57 14.33 0.12 -0.22
N ARG A 58 13.09 -0.38 -0.19
CA ARG A 58 11.90 0.34 -0.66
C ARG A 58 11.09 0.79 0.54
N ASN A 59 11.68 1.62 1.39
CA ASN A 59 10.92 2.35 2.41
C ASN A 59 10.78 3.79 1.91
N THR A 60 9.56 4.30 1.93
CA THR A 60 9.26 5.64 1.39
C THR A 60 8.60 6.48 2.47
N VAL A 61 9.05 7.73 2.58
CA VAL A 61 8.43 8.75 3.44
C VAL A 61 8.09 9.96 2.58
N GLY A 62 6.82 10.34 2.56
CA GLY A 62 6.37 11.66 2.14
C GLY A 62 6.06 12.48 3.37
N ARG A 63 6.59 13.71 3.46
CA ARG A 63 6.38 14.60 4.62
C ARG A 63 5.69 15.88 4.22
N ASP A 64 5.04 16.49 5.20
CA ASP A 64 4.50 17.86 5.13
C ASP A 64 3.52 18.07 3.96
N MET A 65 2.77 17.04 3.56
CA MET A 65 1.76 17.16 2.51
C MET A 65 0.62 18.06 3.01
N ALA A 66 0.34 19.13 2.27
CA ALA A 66 -0.57 20.17 2.74
C ALA A 66 -2.05 19.75 2.72
N SER A 67 -2.40 18.73 1.93
CA SER A 67 -3.80 18.38 1.65
C SER A 67 -4.00 16.89 1.38
N CYS A 68 -5.26 16.44 1.49
CA CYS A 68 -5.65 15.09 1.08
C CYS A 68 -5.32 14.81 -0.40
N ALA A 69 -5.38 15.84 -1.27
CA ALA A 69 -5.06 15.70 -2.68
C ALA A 69 -3.58 15.30 -2.88
N GLU A 70 -2.66 15.94 -2.17
CA GLU A 70 -1.24 15.58 -2.20
C GLU A 70 -1.00 14.17 -1.66
N VAL A 71 -1.75 13.75 -0.63
CA VAL A 71 -1.70 12.35 -0.16
C VAL A 71 -2.12 11.38 -1.26
N PHE A 72 -3.19 11.66 -2.01
CA PHE A 72 -3.61 10.81 -3.13
C PHE A 72 -2.62 10.80 -4.29
N GLU A 73 -1.98 11.93 -4.59
CA GLU A 73 -0.90 11.99 -5.58
C GLU A 73 0.30 11.14 -5.14
N ALA A 74 0.70 11.24 -3.87
CA ALA A 74 1.76 10.41 -3.31
C ALA A 74 1.41 8.91 -3.34
N LEU A 75 0.15 8.55 -3.04
CA LEU A 75 -0.34 7.17 -3.18
C LEU A 75 -0.27 6.66 -4.61
N HIS A 76 -0.52 7.53 -5.60
CA HIS A 76 -0.39 7.15 -7.01
C HIS A 76 1.06 6.85 -7.37
N CYS A 77 2.03 7.62 -6.87
CA CYS A 77 3.46 7.35 -7.07
C CYS A 77 3.91 6.03 -6.40
N ILE A 78 3.28 5.63 -5.28
CA ILE A 78 3.57 4.36 -4.59
C ILE A 78 3.23 3.16 -5.47
N GLU A 79 2.24 3.27 -6.35
CA GLU A 79 1.84 2.20 -7.27
C GLU A 79 3.03 1.71 -8.11
N ASP A 80 3.83 2.64 -8.62
CA ASP A 80 5.02 2.35 -9.42
C ASP A 80 6.17 1.77 -8.58
N CYS A 81 6.37 2.27 -7.36
CA CYS A 81 7.46 1.82 -6.48
C CYS A 81 7.28 0.39 -5.95
N TYR A 82 6.02 -0.01 -5.68
CA TYR A 82 5.68 -1.28 -5.03
C TYR A 82 4.91 -2.24 -5.93
N SER A 83 4.64 -1.85 -7.19
CA SER A 83 3.92 -2.66 -8.18
C SER A 83 2.53 -3.09 -7.68
N ILE A 84 1.76 -2.12 -7.19
CA ILE A 84 0.41 -2.34 -6.64
C ILE A 84 -0.60 -1.64 -7.54
N ALA A 85 -1.71 -2.32 -7.85
CA ALA A 85 -2.75 -1.72 -8.68
C ALA A 85 -3.47 -0.56 -7.95
N PRO A 86 -3.78 0.57 -8.63
CA PRO A 86 -4.37 1.76 -8.02
C PRO A 86 -5.62 1.51 -7.17
N HIS A 87 -6.49 0.61 -7.64
CA HIS A 87 -7.73 0.29 -6.96
C HIS A 87 -7.49 -0.47 -5.64
N VAL A 88 -6.35 -1.17 -5.49
CA VAL A 88 -6.00 -1.89 -4.25
C VAL A 88 -5.68 -0.89 -3.14
N LEU A 89 -4.88 0.14 -3.43
CA LEU A 89 -4.56 1.17 -2.44
C LEU A 89 -5.79 1.99 -2.05
N LYS A 90 -6.62 2.41 -3.02
CA LYS A 90 -7.84 3.19 -2.73
C LYS A 90 -8.83 2.44 -1.85
N ASN A 91 -8.97 1.13 -2.08
CA ASN A 91 -9.85 0.24 -1.32
C ASN A 91 -9.12 -0.48 -0.17
N LEU A 92 -7.93 -0.02 0.21
CA LEU A 92 -7.18 -0.62 1.30
C LEU A 92 -7.99 -0.50 2.60
N PRO A 93 -8.30 -1.62 3.28
CA PRO A 93 -8.95 -1.55 4.58
C PRO A 93 -7.97 -0.93 5.59
N VAL A 94 -8.38 0.17 6.20
CA VAL A 94 -7.58 0.89 7.20
C VAL A 94 -8.26 0.94 8.56
N THR A 95 -7.42 1.12 9.58
CA THR A 95 -7.80 1.40 10.96
C THR A 95 -7.28 2.78 11.36
N VAL A 96 -8.05 3.50 12.18
CA VAL A 96 -7.65 4.79 12.76
C VAL A 96 -7.01 4.53 14.11
N ARG A 97 -5.91 5.23 14.42
CA ARG A 97 -5.19 5.17 15.69
C ARG A 97 -4.75 6.54 16.14
N GLU A 98 -4.43 6.67 17.42
CA GLU A 98 -3.74 7.84 17.94
C GLU A 98 -2.25 7.80 17.55
N ALA A 99 -1.74 8.93 17.06
CA ALA A 99 -0.34 9.09 16.69
C ALA A 99 0.48 9.48 17.92
N THR A 100 0.75 8.50 18.79
CA THR A 100 1.57 8.76 19.98
C THR A 100 3.03 9.02 19.58
N PRO A 101 3.79 9.81 20.37
CA PRO A 101 5.19 10.06 20.10
C PRO A 101 6.03 8.78 19.94
N GLU A 102 5.75 7.77 20.77
CA GLU A 102 6.45 6.48 20.74
C GLU A 102 6.20 5.74 19.42
N LEU A 103 4.98 5.82 18.88
CA LEU A 103 4.66 5.23 17.59
C LEU A 103 5.40 5.95 16.44
N LEU A 104 5.47 7.28 16.49
CA LEU A 104 6.17 8.07 15.47
C LEU A 104 7.68 7.79 15.49
N GLU A 105 8.30 7.68 16.67
CA GLU A 105 9.70 7.29 16.80
C GLU A 105 9.95 5.89 16.24
N LEU A 106 9.07 4.92 16.55
CA LEU A 106 9.15 3.57 16.00
C LEU A 106 9.06 3.55 14.47
N LEU A 107 8.17 4.36 13.87
CA LEU A 107 8.05 4.47 12.42
C LEU A 107 9.33 5.03 11.79
N GLU A 108 9.89 6.10 12.37
CA GLU A 108 11.15 6.69 11.90
C GLU A 108 12.30 5.68 11.98
N GLU A 109 12.44 4.93 13.07
CA GLU A 109 13.44 3.87 13.18
C GLU A 109 13.28 2.78 12.10
N GLN A 110 12.03 2.43 11.79
CA GLN A 110 11.71 1.41 10.79
C GLN A 110 12.05 1.84 9.37
N MET A 111 12.01 3.14 9.06
CA MET A 111 12.39 3.62 7.73
C MET A 111 13.84 3.25 7.37
N PHE A 112 14.72 3.09 8.36
CA PHE A 112 16.13 2.74 8.17
C PHE A 112 16.41 1.23 8.21
N ARG A 113 15.40 0.39 8.50
CA ARG A 113 15.57 -1.07 8.66
C ARG A 113 14.97 -1.82 7.49
N VAL A 114 15.62 -2.93 7.10
CA VAL A 114 15.03 -3.92 6.20
C VAL A 114 14.12 -4.82 7.03
N ALA A 115 12.81 -4.72 6.84
CA ALA A 115 11.84 -5.57 7.52
C ALA A 115 11.72 -6.93 6.80
N LYS A 116 11.86 -8.01 7.56
CA LYS A 116 11.54 -9.37 7.12
C LYS A 116 10.27 -9.83 7.81
N SER A 117 9.48 -10.63 7.11
CA SER A 117 8.30 -11.29 7.65
C SER A 117 8.69 -12.16 8.83
N THR A 118 8.60 -11.62 10.03
CA THR A 118 8.46 -12.42 11.24
C THR A 118 6.97 -12.70 11.38
N GLU A 119 6.59 -13.93 11.71
CA GLU A 119 5.18 -14.35 11.92
C GLU A 119 4.43 -13.48 12.97
N THR A 120 5.14 -12.54 13.61
CA THR A 120 4.72 -11.68 14.72
C THR A 120 4.30 -10.27 14.33
N GLY A 121 4.33 -9.86 13.05
CA GLY A 121 3.82 -8.54 12.64
C GLY A 121 4.52 -7.37 13.35
N GLU A 122 5.67 -6.95 12.84
CA GLU A 122 6.39 -5.83 13.45
C GLU A 122 5.58 -4.50 13.43
N PHE A 123 5.19 -4.12 14.64
CA PHE A 123 4.82 -2.82 15.28
C PHE A 123 3.39 -2.27 15.28
N GLY A 124 2.69 -2.74 16.33
CA GLY A 124 1.58 -2.17 17.11
C GLY A 124 0.96 -3.35 17.89
N PRO A 125 0.73 -3.29 19.22
CA PRO A 125 0.09 -4.41 19.94
C PRO A 125 -1.28 -4.80 19.35
N ASP A 126 -1.90 -3.84 18.64
CA ASP A 126 -3.17 -3.97 17.94
C ASP A 126 -3.03 -4.04 16.42
N ASP A 127 -1.82 -4.25 15.88
CA ASP A 127 -1.64 -4.42 14.44
C ASP A 127 -2.48 -5.56 13.90
N PRO A 128 -3.14 -5.38 12.73
CA PRO A 128 -3.73 -6.51 12.06
C PRO A 128 -2.63 -7.55 11.81
N PRO A 129 -2.90 -8.85 12.05
CA PRO A 129 -1.89 -9.89 11.88
C PRO A 129 -1.29 -9.77 10.49
N ALA A 130 0.04 -9.67 10.41
CA ALA A 130 0.78 -9.60 9.16
C ALA A 130 0.67 -10.97 8.46
N GLN A 131 -0.40 -11.17 7.71
CA GLN A 131 -0.57 -12.38 6.92
C GLN A 131 -0.12 -12.09 5.49
N ILE A 132 1.08 -12.56 5.15
CA ILE A 132 1.47 -12.70 3.75
C ILE A 132 0.62 -13.83 3.19
N VAL A 133 -0.53 -13.47 2.63
CA VAL A 133 -1.31 -14.41 1.84
C VAL A 133 -0.61 -14.50 0.50
N ARG A 134 -0.11 -15.70 0.15
CA ARG A 134 0.27 -16.01 -1.24
C ARG A 134 -0.97 -15.82 -2.10
N LEU A 135 -1.12 -14.63 -2.67
CA LEU A 135 -2.10 -14.42 -3.72
C LEU A 135 -1.66 -15.35 -4.85
N LYS A 136 -2.46 -16.40 -5.11
CA LYS A 136 -2.38 -17.07 -6.40
C LYS A 136 -2.54 -15.95 -7.43
N PRO A 137 -1.68 -15.87 -8.47
CA PRO A 137 -1.88 -14.92 -9.55
C PRO A 137 -3.25 -15.24 -10.17
N VAL A 138 -4.24 -14.45 -9.81
CA VAL A 138 -5.55 -14.40 -10.46
C VAL A 138 -5.53 -13.11 -11.25
N CYS A 139 -5.83 -13.24 -12.54
CA CYS A 139 -5.56 -12.29 -13.61
C CYS A 139 -4.13 -12.41 -14.19
N ALA A 140 -3.83 -13.57 -14.76
CA ALA A 140 -3.35 -13.50 -16.14
C ALA A 140 -4.45 -12.75 -16.91
N LEU A 141 -4.19 -11.48 -17.25
CA LEU A 141 -4.72 -10.97 -18.50
C LEU A 141 -4.33 -12.02 -19.53
N GLU A 142 -5.31 -12.72 -20.10
CA GLU A 142 -5.05 -13.54 -21.26
C GLU A 142 -4.27 -12.65 -22.23
N GLU A 143 -3.01 -13.00 -22.45
CA GLU A 143 -2.23 -12.47 -23.53
C GLU A 143 -3.05 -12.77 -24.79
N HIS A 144 -3.77 -11.76 -25.30
CA HIS A 144 -4.17 -11.75 -26.69
C HIS A 144 -2.89 -11.57 -27.50
N GLU A 145 -2.13 -12.67 -27.61
CA GLU A 145 -1.20 -12.86 -28.70
C GLU A 145 -2.01 -13.05 -29.99
N SER A 146 -1.66 -12.18 -30.92
CA SER A 146 -2.11 -11.98 -32.28
C SER A 146 -2.27 -13.24 -33.15
N ASP A 147 -3.23 -13.11 -34.08
CA ASP A 147 -3.28 -13.67 -35.44
C ASP A 147 -3.50 -15.17 -35.65
N GLU A 148 -4.75 -15.55 -35.94
CA GLU A 148 -5.21 -15.99 -37.27
C GLU A 148 -6.65 -16.55 -37.16
N ASP A 149 -7.65 -15.73 -37.49
CA ASP A 149 -8.91 -16.21 -38.10
C ASP A 149 -9.76 -14.99 -38.54
N PHE A 150 -9.33 -14.35 -39.62
CA PHE A 150 -10.19 -13.46 -40.40
C PHE A 150 -11.21 -14.32 -41.19
N ALA A 151 -12.30 -14.72 -40.55
CA ALA A 151 -13.49 -15.17 -41.25
C ALA A 151 -14.76 -14.90 -40.42
N GLY A 152 -15.45 -13.81 -40.75
CA GLY A 152 -16.88 -13.69 -40.43
C GLY A 152 -17.30 -12.54 -39.51
N LEU A 153 -16.91 -11.31 -39.83
CA LEU A 153 -17.65 -10.12 -39.39
C LEU A 153 -18.43 -9.56 -40.58
N VAL A 154 -19.64 -10.08 -40.75
CA VAL A 154 -20.67 -9.49 -41.61
C VAL A 154 -21.21 -8.26 -40.87
N LEU A 155 -20.75 -7.08 -41.28
CA LEU A 155 -21.43 -5.83 -41.00
C LEU A 155 -22.71 -5.80 -41.84
N THR A 156 -23.86 -5.91 -41.19
CA THR A 156 -25.13 -5.49 -41.78
C THR A 156 -25.80 -4.54 -40.81
N ASP A 157 -25.82 -3.27 -41.19
CA ASP A 157 -26.99 -2.41 -41.00
C ASP A 157 -27.27 -1.74 -42.36
N PRO A 158 -28.55 -1.65 -42.74
CA PRO A 158 -29.18 -0.32 -42.81
C PRO A 158 -30.38 -0.14 -41.88
#